data_AF-A0A7X8ZE70-F1
#
_entry.id   AF-A0A7X8ZE70-F1
#
_cell.length_a   1.000
_cell.length_b   1.000
_cell.length_c   1.000
_cell.angle_alpha   90.00
_cell.angle_beta   90.00
_cell.angle_gamma   90.00
#
_symmetry.space_group_name_H-M   'P 1'
#
loop_
_entity.id
_entity.type
_entity.pdbx_description
1 polymer ?
#
loop_
_entity_poly.entity_id
_entity_poly.type
_entity_poly.pdbx_seq_one_letter_code
_entity_poly.pdbx_strand_id
1 'polypeptide(L)'
;MNRIIITDPSDSRLDDFRNLNHSDNRPDLPGGKGLVIAEGPLVIGRLLESRFPVRALIGFKNKLDTFLAEHPVGDIPVYEVDRDTLAEVAGFDMHRGLLAAADRVEDPTVAEVLKGATTVVVLEGVGDHENIGSMFRNAAGMGVDAILFGNGCADPLYRRVVRVSMGHVLRLPYAQLDGSYTTWQRSLQELADAGFHLVSLTPDPDAVHLEDALAGKEKVALLVGAEGPGLTEHAMRATDVRARIPMAPGTDSLNLATSAAIAFYERDRSQRGI
;
A
#
# COMPACT_ATOMS: atom_id res chain seq x y z
N MET A 1 13.35 -29.49 -8.02
CA MET A 1 12.58 -28.28 -8.37
C MET A 1 12.84 -27.99 -9.85
N ASN A 2 11.79 -27.99 -10.68
CA ASN A 2 11.94 -27.84 -12.13
C ASN A 2 12.10 -26.37 -12.50
N ARG A 3 13.35 -25.90 -12.48
CA ARG A 3 13.74 -24.63 -13.10
C ARG A 3 13.76 -24.80 -14.61
N ILE A 4 13.14 -23.86 -15.33
CA ILE A 4 13.09 -23.85 -16.79
C ILE A 4 13.93 -22.66 -17.27
N ILE A 5 14.93 -22.94 -18.10
CA ILE A 5 15.74 -21.89 -18.74
C ILE A 5 14.99 -21.40 -19.97
N ILE A 6 14.79 -20.09 -20.08
CA ILE A 6 14.11 -19.45 -21.21
C ILE A 6 15.05 -18.39 -21.79
N THR A 7 15.31 -18.50 -23.09
CA THR A 7 16.19 -17.56 -23.83
C THR A 7 15.43 -16.80 -24.92
N ASP A 8 14.19 -17.21 -25.22
CA ASP A 8 13.33 -16.53 -26.18
C ASP A 8 12.43 -15.55 -25.42
N PRO A 9 12.60 -14.22 -25.59
CA PRO A 9 11.75 -13.24 -24.93
C PRO A 9 10.28 -13.37 -25.34
N SER A 10 9.96 -14.01 -26.46
CA SER A 10 8.57 -14.22 -26.92
C SER A 10 7.87 -15.45 -26.32
N ASP A 11 8.54 -16.25 -25.47
CA ASP A 11 7.93 -17.42 -24.83
C ASP A 11 6.70 -17.01 -23.99
N SER A 12 5.55 -17.63 -24.27
CA SER A 12 4.26 -17.40 -23.59
C SER A 12 4.31 -17.55 -22.06
N ARG A 13 5.26 -18.32 -21.52
CA ARG A 13 5.44 -18.45 -20.05
C ARG A 13 5.87 -17.13 -19.39
N LEU A 14 6.37 -16.19 -20.19
CA LEU A 14 6.82 -14.88 -19.73
C LEU A 14 5.72 -13.82 -19.76
N ASP A 15 4.50 -14.14 -20.21
CA ASP A 15 3.40 -13.19 -20.42
C ASP A 15 3.02 -12.40 -19.16
N ASP A 16 3.11 -13.03 -17.99
CA ASP A 16 2.85 -12.39 -16.69
C ASP A 16 3.86 -11.28 -16.33
N PHE A 17 5.04 -11.28 -16.97
CA PHE A 17 6.14 -10.35 -16.73
C PHE A 17 6.33 -9.34 -17.86
N ARG A 18 5.44 -9.33 -18.86
CA ARG A 18 5.56 -8.45 -20.02
C ARG A 18 5.18 -7.00 -19.72
N ASN A 19 5.93 -6.06 -20.30
CA ASN A 19 5.60 -4.64 -20.35
C ASN A 19 5.19 -4.06 -18.99
N LEU A 20 6.01 -4.30 -17.96
CA LEU A 20 5.70 -3.95 -16.57
C LEU A 20 5.63 -2.44 -16.29
N ASN A 21 5.89 -1.60 -17.29
CA ASN A 21 5.66 -0.15 -17.29
C ASN A 21 4.16 0.22 -17.33
N HIS A 22 3.31 -0.66 -17.85
CA HIS A 22 1.85 -0.46 -18.00
C HIS A 22 1.07 -1.66 -17.43
N SER A 23 1.63 -2.31 -16.41
CA SER A 23 1.13 -3.58 -15.87
C SER A 23 -0.18 -3.49 -15.09
N ASP A 24 -0.72 -2.28 -14.91
CA ASP A 24 -1.90 -1.97 -14.11
C ASP A 24 -3.23 -2.33 -14.81
N ASN A 25 -3.25 -2.38 -16.13
CA ASN A 25 -4.43 -2.75 -16.91
C ASN A 25 -4.18 -4.04 -17.72
N ARG A 26 -4.91 -5.09 -17.37
CA ARG A 26 -4.89 -6.40 -18.03
C ARG A 26 -6.33 -6.80 -18.35
N PRO A 27 -6.88 -6.36 -19.50
CA PRO A 27 -8.26 -6.65 -19.89
C PRO A 27 -8.57 -8.14 -19.99
N ASP A 28 -7.53 -8.96 -20.17
CA ASP A 28 -7.57 -10.41 -20.21
C ASP A 28 -7.71 -11.07 -18.83
N LEU A 29 -7.51 -10.32 -17.74
CA LEU A 29 -7.65 -10.80 -16.36
C LEU A 29 -8.99 -10.37 -15.74
N PRO A 30 -9.50 -11.10 -14.73
CA PRO A 30 -10.71 -10.73 -14.02
C PRO A 30 -10.68 -9.29 -13.50
N GLY A 31 -11.71 -8.51 -13.84
CA GLY A 31 -11.84 -7.10 -13.44
C GLY A 31 -10.92 -6.13 -14.20
N GLY A 32 -10.19 -6.57 -15.22
CA GLY A 32 -9.31 -5.72 -16.03
C GLY A 32 -8.06 -5.22 -15.30
N LYS A 33 -7.83 -5.66 -14.07
CA LYS A 33 -6.71 -5.21 -13.23
C LYS A 33 -5.47 -6.09 -13.44
N GLY A 34 -4.30 -5.45 -13.34
CA GLY A 34 -3.00 -6.10 -13.43
C GLY A 34 -2.71 -7.16 -12.36
N LEU A 35 -1.64 -7.91 -12.54
CA LEU A 35 -1.10 -8.83 -11.52
C LEU A 35 -0.43 -8.07 -10.37
N VAL A 36 -0.24 -8.75 -9.24
CA VAL A 36 0.65 -8.27 -8.17
C VAL A 36 2.08 -8.65 -8.54
N ILE A 37 2.94 -7.65 -8.70
CA ILE A 37 4.35 -7.85 -9.10
C ILE A 37 5.27 -7.48 -7.95
N ALA A 38 6.04 -8.46 -7.47
CA ALA A 38 7.06 -8.27 -6.43
C ALA A 38 8.47 -8.27 -7.04
N GLU A 39 9.34 -7.36 -6.58
CA GLU A 39 10.71 -7.19 -7.10
C GLU A 39 11.77 -7.33 -6.00
N GLY A 40 12.64 -8.32 -6.17
CA GLY A 40 13.75 -8.63 -5.27
C GLY A 40 13.38 -9.55 -4.11
N PRO A 41 14.40 -10.14 -3.46
CA PRO A 41 14.24 -11.28 -2.55
C PRO A 41 13.32 -10.95 -1.36
N LEU A 42 13.53 -9.81 -0.70
CA LEU A 42 12.73 -9.43 0.46
C LEU A 42 11.23 -9.31 0.14
N VAL A 43 10.89 -8.67 -0.98
CA VAL A 43 9.49 -8.43 -1.36
C VAL A 43 8.83 -9.72 -1.84
N ILE A 44 9.58 -10.58 -2.53
CA ILE A 44 9.07 -11.87 -2.98
C ILE A 44 8.86 -12.82 -1.80
N GLY A 45 9.76 -12.85 -0.82
CA GLY A 45 9.53 -13.58 0.43
C GLY A 45 8.24 -13.11 1.13
N ARG A 46 8.00 -11.79 1.14
CA ARG A 46 6.75 -11.22 1.66
C ARG A 46 5.52 -11.63 0.86
N LEU A 47 5.63 -11.75 -0.45
CA LEU A 47 4.55 -12.21 -1.33
C LEU A 47 4.24 -13.69 -1.11
N LEU A 48 5.26 -14.55 -0.95
CA LEU A 48 5.07 -15.99 -0.68
C LEU A 48 4.34 -16.25 0.64
N GLU A 49 4.54 -15.39 1.64
CA GLU A 49 3.84 -15.45 2.93
C GLU A 49 2.47 -14.75 2.93
N SER A 50 2.08 -14.12 1.81
CA SER A 50 0.85 -13.33 1.72
C SER A 50 -0.34 -14.16 1.26
N ARG A 51 -1.52 -13.52 1.25
CA ARG A 51 -2.77 -14.08 0.72
C ARG A 51 -2.81 -14.23 -0.81
N PHE A 52 -1.85 -13.67 -1.53
CA PHE A 52 -1.86 -13.60 -3.00
C PHE A 52 -1.27 -14.88 -3.61
N PRO A 53 -2.03 -15.65 -4.41
CA PRO A 53 -1.52 -16.86 -5.05
C PRO A 53 -0.38 -16.55 -6.03
N VAL A 54 0.82 -17.05 -5.75
CA VAL A 54 1.98 -16.83 -6.61
C VAL A 54 1.91 -17.73 -7.83
N ARG A 55 2.00 -17.12 -9.01
CA ARG A 55 1.88 -17.77 -10.32
C ARG A 55 3.22 -18.29 -10.83
N ALA A 56 4.27 -17.48 -10.68
CA ALA A 56 5.61 -17.83 -11.14
C ALA A 56 6.68 -16.91 -10.53
N LEU A 57 7.91 -17.40 -10.51
CA LEU A 57 9.12 -16.62 -10.26
C LEU A 57 9.95 -16.56 -11.55
N ILE A 58 10.58 -15.41 -11.81
CA ILE A 58 11.57 -15.25 -12.88
C ILE A 58 12.81 -14.54 -12.33
N GLY A 59 13.99 -14.96 -12.76
CA GLY A 59 15.21 -14.26 -12.39
C GLY A 59 16.48 -14.82 -12.98
N PHE A 60 17.59 -14.17 -12.63
CA PHE A 60 18.92 -14.61 -13.02
C PHE A 60 19.35 -15.79 -12.17
N LYS A 61 20.14 -16.69 -12.75
CA LYS A 61 20.65 -17.90 -12.11
C LYS A 61 21.07 -17.71 -10.65
N ASN A 62 22.02 -16.81 -10.41
CA ASN A 62 22.59 -16.60 -9.07
C ASN A 62 21.56 -16.06 -8.07
N LYS A 63 20.62 -15.21 -8.53
CA LYS A 63 19.56 -14.65 -7.67
C LYS A 63 18.55 -15.72 -7.30
N LEU A 64 18.16 -16.56 -8.25
CA LEU A 64 17.30 -17.72 -8.00
C LEU A 64 17.97 -18.73 -7.07
N ASP A 65 19.24 -19.06 -7.30
CA ASP A 65 20.00 -20.01 -6.47
C ASP A 65 20.02 -19.56 -5.00
N THR A 66 20.35 -18.30 -4.73
CA THR A 66 20.33 -17.75 -3.37
C THR A 66 18.91 -17.72 -2.79
N PHE A 67 17.93 -17.22 -3.54
CA PHE A 67 16.58 -17.06 -3.03
C PHE A 67 15.91 -18.39 -2.67
N LEU A 68 16.03 -19.39 -3.56
CA LEU A 68 15.40 -20.71 -3.39
C LEU A 68 16.07 -21.57 -2.32
N ALA A 69 17.31 -21.26 -1.93
CA ALA A 69 17.95 -21.90 -0.79
C ALA A 69 17.28 -21.52 0.55
N GLU A 70 16.73 -20.30 0.62
CA GLU A 70 16.07 -19.76 1.82
C GLU A 70 14.55 -19.87 1.78
N HIS A 71 13.95 -19.91 0.58
CA HIS A 71 12.50 -19.87 0.37
C HIS A 71 12.05 -21.07 -0.48
N PRO A 72 11.58 -22.18 0.13
CA PRO A 72 11.03 -23.29 -0.64
C PRO A 72 9.71 -22.87 -1.30
N VAL A 73 9.67 -22.89 -2.63
CA VAL A 73 8.50 -22.41 -3.42
C VAL A 73 7.56 -23.53 -3.90
N GLY A 74 7.77 -24.78 -3.46
CA GLY A 74 6.91 -25.91 -3.83
C GLY A 74 6.79 -26.11 -5.34
N ASP A 75 5.55 -26.14 -5.83
CA ASP A 75 5.19 -26.35 -7.24
C ASP A 75 5.14 -25.05 -8.06
N ILE A 76 5.47 -23.90 -7.46
CA ILE A 76 5.47 -22.62 -8.18
C ILE A 76 6.52 -22.68 -9.31
N PRO A 77 6.12 -22.44 -10.58
CA PRO A 77 7.05 -22.37 -11.71
C PRO A 77 8.18 -21.37 -11.50
N VAL A 78 9.40 -21.78 -11.86
CA VAL A 78 10.59 -20.94 -11.79
C VAL A 78 11.27 -20.85 -13.15
N TYR A 79 11.35 -19.63 -13.67
CA TYR A 79 11.97 -19.32 -14.96
C TYR A 79 13.34 -18.66 -14.76
N GLU A 80 14.38 -19.26 -15.33
CA GLU A 80 15.71 -18.66 -15.41
C GLU A 80 15.89 -17.99 -16.76
N VAL A 81 16.30 -16.73 -16.73
CA VAL A 81 16.55 -15.90 -17.92
C VAL A 81 17.86 -15.13 -17.74
N ASP A 82 18.43 -14.64 -18.84
CA ASP A 82 19.52 -13.67 -18.77
C ASP A 82 19.00 -12.23 -18.65
N ARG A 83 19.92 -11.27 -18.52
CA ARG A 83 19.59 -9.84 -18.33
C ARG A 83 18.86 -9.28 -19.54
N ASP A 84 19.32 -9.59 -20.74
CA ASP A 84 18.80 -9.01 -21.98
C ASP A 84 17.38 -9.50 -22.24
N THR A 85 17.14 -10.81 -22.09
CA THR A 85 15.81 -11.42 -22.17
C THR A 85 14.86 -10.80 -21.15
N LEU A 86 15.27 -10.64 -19.89
CA LEU A 86 14.41 -10.06 -18.85
C LEU A 86 14.10 -8.59 -19.11
N ALA A 87 15.08 -7.81 -19.59
CA ALA A 87 14.90 -6.40 -19.89
C ALA A 87 13.93 -6.21 -21.06
N GLU A 88 14.03 -7.03 -22.11
CA GLU A 88 13.10 -7.02 -23.23
C GLU A 88 11.68 -7.40 -22.81
N VAL A 89 11.54 -8.45 -22.00
CA VAL A 89 10.25 -8.90 -21.46
C VAL A 89 9.62 -7.81 -20.59
N ALA A 90 10.36 -7.29 -19.59
CA ALA A 90 9.82 -6.31 -18.66
C ALA A 90 9.59 -4.92 -19.28
N GLY A 91 10.30 -4.59 -20.37
CA GLY A 91 10.29 -3.28 -21.02
C GLY A 91 11.18 -2.22 -20.36
N PHE A 92 12.08 -2.62 -19.46
CA PHE A 92 13.11 -1.77 -18.84
C PHE A 92 14.20 -2.64 -18.18
N ASP A 93 15.38 -2.07 -17.95
CA ASP A 93 16.48 -2.80 -17.30
C ASP A 93 16.16 -3.13 -15.84
N MET A 94 16.26 -4.42 -15.49
CA MET A 94 15.93 -4.96 -14.18
C MET A 94 17.19 -5.15 -13.35
N HIS A 95 17.54 -4.17 -12.51
CA HIS A 95 18.78 -4.26 -11.71
C HIS A 95 18.75 -5.38 -10.65
N ARG A 96 17.58 -5.69 -10.08
CA ARG A 96 17.45 -6.72 -9.03
C ARG A 96 17.46 -8.16 -9.56
N GLY A 97 17.05 -8.36 -10.81
CA GLY A 97 17.13 -9.66 -11.51
C GLY A 97 16.30 -10.78 -10.90
N LEU A 98 15.25 -10.46 -10.14
CA LEU A 98 14.35 -11.42 -9.52
C LEU A 98 12.95 -10.79 -9.36
N LEU A 99 11.94 -11.43 -9.92
CA LEU A 99 10.55 -11.02 -9.89
C LEU A 99 9.65 -12.21 -9.52
N ALA A 100 8.49 -11.90 -8.97
CA ALA A 100 7.38 -12.84 -8.85
C ALA A 100 6.08 -12.16 -9.28
N ALA A 101 5.22 -12.93 -9.94
CA ALA A 101 3.88 -12.52 -10.31
C ALA A 101 2.87 -13.33 -9.49
N ALA A 102 1.83 -12.65 -9.00
CA ALA A 102 0.75 -13.28 -8.26
C ALA A 102 -0.62 -12.75 -8.71
N ASP A 103 -1.62 -13.60 -8.57
CA ASP A 103 -3.01 -13.22 -8.76
C ASP A 103 -3.45 -12.24 -7.67
N ARG A 104 -4.34 -11.33 -8.03
CA ARG A 104 -5.08 -10.55 -7.02
C ARG A 104 -6.13 -11.44 -6.36
N VAL A 105 -6.47 -11.07 -5.14
CA VAL A 105 -7.61 -11.61 -4.41
C VAL A 105 -8.54 -10.47 -4.02
N GLU A 106 -9.81 -10.78 -3.76
CA GLU A 106 -10.80 -9.80 -3.33
C GLU A 106 -10.33 -9.07 -2.06
N ASP A 107 -10.45 -7.75 -2.02
CA ASP A 107 -10.06 -6.98 -0.84
C ASP A 107 -10.98 -7.30 0.34
N PRO A 108 -10.45 -7.40 1.57
CA PRO A 108 -11.29 -7.60 2.74
C PRO A 108 -12.24 -6.40 2.92
N THR A 109 -13.37 -6.66 3.56
CA THR A 109 -14.33 -5.62 3.93
C THR A 109 -13.77 -4.69 5.01
N VAL A 110 -14.32 -3.48 5.11
CA VAL A 110 -13.97 -2.52 6.18
C VAL A 110 -14.16 -3.17 7.56
N ALA A 111 -15.29 -3.87 7.77
CA ALA A 111 -15.58 -4.55 9.02
C ALA A 111 -14.53 -5.63 9.40
N GLU A 112 -14.02 -6.40 8.43
CA GLU A 112 -12.97 -7.39 8.67
C GLU A 112 -11.65 -6.73 9.06
N VAL A 113 -11.30 -5.63 8.38
CA VAL A 113 -10.07 -4.88 8.62
C VAL A 113 -10.09 -4.13 9.96
N LEU A 114 -11.26 -3.66 10.41
CA LEU A 114 -11.41 -2.98 11.69
C LEU A 114 -11.42 -3.93 12.91
N LYS A 115 -11.49 -5.25 12.69
CA LYS A 115 -11.59 -6.22 13.79
C LYS A 115 -10.32 -6.22 14.65
N GLY A 116 -10.45 -5.71 15.87
CA GLY A 116 -9.33 -5.60 16.82
C GLY A 116 -8.40 -4.41 16.56
N ALA A 117 -8.67 -3.60 15.53
CA ALA A 117 -7.90 -2.40 15.25
C ALA A 117 -8.21 -1.29 16.27
N THR A 118 -7.17 -0.51 16.59
CA THR A 118 -7.22 0.65 17.49
C THR A 118 -6.61 1.90 16.84
N THR A 119 -5.80 1.73 15.80
CA THR A 119 -5.23 2.82 15.02
C THR A 119 -5.34 2.49 13.55
N VAL A 120 -6.11 3.29 12.81
CA VAL A 120 -6.22 3.16 11.35
C VAL A 120 -5.93 4.49 10.67
N VAL A 121 -5.54 4.44 9.40
CA VAL A 121 -5.41 5.62 8.56
C VAL A 121 -6.37 5.53 7.39
N VAL A 122 -6.99 6.64 7.03
CA VAL A 122 -7.92 6.75 5.91
C VAL A 122 -7.33 7.73 4.89
N LEU A 123 -7.23 7.31 3.63
CA LEU A 123 -6.67 8.12 2.55
C LEU A 123 -7.79 8.67 1.66
N GLU A 124 -7.71 9.94 1.26
CA GLU A 124 -8.59 10.53 0.24
C GLU A 124 -7.73 11.11 -0.89
N GLY A 125 -8.05 10.76 -2.13
CA GLY A 125 -7.46 11.41 -3.31
C GLY A 125 -5.95 11.20 -3.50
N VAL A 126 -5.32 10.30 -2.75
CA VAL A 126 -3.87 10.06 -2.82
C VAL A 126 -3.53 9.31 -4.12
N GLY A 127 -3.14 10.06 -5.15
CA GLY A 127 -2.80 9.50 -6.46
C GLY A 127 -1.33 9.09 -6.64
N ASP A 128 -0.42 9.61 -5.81
CA ASP A 128 1.00 9.30 -5.94
C ASP A 128 1.37 7.95 -5.29
N HIS A 129 1.96 7.07 -6.09
CA HIS A 129 2.32 5.71 -5.69
C HIS A 129 3.48 5.67 -4.68
N GLU A 130 4.37 6.67 -4.68
CA GLU A 130 5.47 6.72 -3.70
C GLU A 130 4.95 7.06 -2.31
N ASN A 131 3.97 7.95 -2.22
CA ASN A 131 3.29 8.27 -0.99
C ASN A 131 2.46 7.10 -0.47
N ILE A 132 1.67 6.41 -1.31
CA ILE A 132 0.94 5.21 -0.87
C ILE A 132 1.92 4.15 -0.36
N GLY A 133 3.00 3.89 -1.11
CA GLY A 133 4.01 2.93 -0.69
C GLY A 133 4.68 3.30 0.63
N SER A 134 5.03 4.58 0.80
CA SER A 134 5.58 5.11 2.06
C SER A 134 4.56 5.04 3.19
N MET A 135 3.27 5.25 2.92
CA MET A 135 2.20 5.10 3.90
C MET A 135 2.16 3.69 4.46
N PHE A 136 2.12 2.66 3.60
CA PHE A 136 2.17 1.25 4.05
C PHE A 136 3.41 0.94 4.87
N ARG A 137 4.57 1.48 4.47
CA ARG A 137 5.84 1.27 5.18
C ARG A 137 5.84 1.95 6.56
N ASN A 138 5.40 3.20 6.64
CA ASN A 138 5.33 3.96 7.88
C ASN A 138 4.31 3.34 8.83
N ALA A 139 3.11 3.04 8.32
CA ALA A 139 2.03 2.40 9.05
C ALA A 139 2.49 1.08 9.70
N ALA A 140 3.08 0.18 8.91
CA ALA A 140 3.58 -1.09 9.42
C ALA A 140 4.75 -0.93 10.42
N GLY A 141 5.57 0.11 10.27
CA GLY A 141 6.69 0.39 11.18
C GLY A 141 6.28 1.08 12.49
N MET A 142 5.08 1.67 12.53
CA MET A 142 4.62 2.55 13.62
C MET A 142 3.31 2.08 14.26
N GLY A 143 2.95 0.80 14.11
CA GLY A 143 1.83 0.20 14.83
C GLY A 143 0.45 0.66 14.36
N VAL A 144 0.31 1.08 13.10
CA VAL A 144 -1.01 1.27 12.49
C VAL A 144 -1.55 -0.09 12.06
N ASP A 145 -2.80 -0.38 12.40
CA ASP A 145 -3.42 -1.68 12.20
C ASP A 145 -3.94 -1.87 10.77
N ALA A 146 -4.38 -0.79 10.13
CA ALA A 146 -4.92 -0.84 8.78
C ALA A 146 -4.90 0.49 8.02
N ILE A 147 -4.99 0.39 6.69
CA ILE A 147 -5.19 1.52 5.77
C ILE A 147 -6.54 1.38 5.07
N LEU A 148 -7.37 2.41 5.15
CA LEU A 148 -8.62 2.48 4.41
C LEU A 148 -8.50 3.49 3.27
N PHE A 149 -9.03 3.14 2.12
CA PHE A 149 -8.99 3.97 0.92
C PHE A 149 -10.37 4.56 0.67
N GLY A 150 -10.46 5.88 0.82
CA GLY A 150 -11.57 6.66 0.30
C GLY A 150 -11.48 6.83 -1.21
N ASN A 151 -12.28 7.74 -1.76
CA ASN A 151 -12.33 7.91 -3.21
C ASN A 151 -11.09 8.64 -3.77
N GLY A 152 -10.77 8.40 -5.05
CA GLY A 152 -9.70 9.10 -5.77
C GLY A 152 -8.27 8.64 -5.47
N CYS A 153 -8.09 7.56 -4.71
CA CYS A 153 -6.77 6.98 -4.48
C CYS A 153 -6.29 6.12 -5.65
N ALA A 154 -4.97 6.10 -5.87
CA ALA A 154 -4.36 5.15 -6.80
C ALA A 154 -4.37 3.71 -6.24
N ASP A 155 -4.14 2.74 -7.12
CA ASP A 155 -4.19 1.32 -6.81
C ASP A 155 -3.09 0.90 -5.82
N PRO A 156 -3.42 0.37 -4.63
CA PRO A 156 -2.42 -0.05 -3.65
C PRO A 156 -1.55 -1.23 -4.13
N LEU A 157 -2.04 -2.04 -5.07
CA LEU A 157 -1.29 -3.18 -5.61
C LEU A 157 -0.49 -2.84 -6.87
N TYR A 158 -0.42 -1.56 -7.24
CA TYR A 158 0.47 -1.15 -8.32
C TYR A 158 1.93 -1.50 -7.99
N ARG A 159 2.67 -1.99 -8.99
CA ARG A 159 4.06 -2.47 -8.82
C ARG A 159 4.96 -1.47 -8.07
N ARG A 160 4.80 -0.16 -8.33
CA ARG A 160 5.59 0.86 -7.64
C ARG A 160 5.25 0.95 -6.15
N VAL A 161 3.98 0.80 -5.76
CA VAL A 161 3.56 0.76 -4.35
C VAL A 161 4.12 -0.47 -3.66
N VAL A 162 4.04 -1.65 -4.29
CA VAL A 162 4.62 -2.89 -3.75
C VAL A 162 6.13 -2.73 -3.51
N ARG A 163 6.84 -2.11 -4.46
CA ARG A 163 8.27 -1.85 -4.35
C ARG A 163 8.61 -0.81 -3.26
N VAL A 164 7.95 0.34 -3.26
CA VAL A 164 8.25 1.46 -2.34
C VAL A 164 7.88 1.10 -0.90
N SER A 165 6.77 0.39 -0.70
CA SER A 165 6.39 -0.15 0.61
C SER A 165 7.29 -1.28 1.09
N MET A 166 8.27 -1.70 0.28
CA MET A 166 9.09 -2.89 0.52
C MET A 166 8.24 -4.16 0.73
N GLY A 167 7.04 -4.21 0.15
CA GLY A 167 6.08 -5.32 0.32
C GLY A 167 5.21 -5.25 1.57
N HIS A 168 5.22 -4.14 2.33
CA HIS A 168 4.29 -3.99 3.47
C HIS A 168 2.82 -3.95 3.04
N VAL A 169 2.52 -3.49 1.81
CA VAL A 169 1.17 -3.56 1.23
C VAL A 169 0.63 -4.99 1.08
N LEU A 170 1.51 -6.00 1.07
CA LEU A 170 1.13 -7.40 0.93
C LEU A 170 0.68 -8.04 2.26
N ARG A 171 0.89 -7.33 3.38
CA ARG A 171 0.70 -7.87 4.73
C ARG A 171 -0.17 -6.98 5.61
N LEU A 172 -0.01 -5.66 5.53
CA LEU A 172 -0.82 -4.72 6.30
C LEU A 172 -2.25 -4.73 5.74
N PRO A 173 -3.27 -5.01 6.57
CA PRO A 173 -4.66 -4.98 6.14
C PRO A 173 -5.06 -3.64 5.51
N TYR A 174 -5.82 -3.70 4.43
CA TYR A 174 -6.43 -2.53 3.83
C TYR A 174 -7.79 -2.86 3.21
N ALA A 175 -8.68 -1.87 3.15
CA ALA A 175 -10.00 -1.99 2.52
C ALA A 175 -10.38 -0.69 1.79
N GLN A 176 -11.34 -0.80 0.87
CA GLN A 176 -11.93 0.34 0.20
C GLN A 176 -13.19 0.77 0.96
N LEU A 177 -13.37 2.08 1.14
CA LEU A 177 -14.62 2.65 1.63
C LEU A 177 -15.59 2.80 0.45
N ASP A 178 -16.85 2.42 0.67
CA ASP A 178 -17.87 2.52 -0.35
C ASP A 178 -18.22 3.98 -0.70
N GLY A 179 -18.70 4.20 -1.93
CA GLY A 179 -19.22 5.49 -2.37
C GLY A 179 -18.43 6.15 -3.50
N SER A 180 -18.99 7.25 -4.04
CA SER A 180 -18.37 8.03 -5.10
C SER A 180 -17.52 9.17 -4.56
N TYR A 181 -16.88 9.94 -5.44
CA TYR A 181 -16.13 11.16 -5.09
C TYR A 181 -16.89 12.12 -4.16
N THR A 182 -18.23 12.12 -4.18
CA THR A 182 -19.05 13.03 -3.37
C THR A 182 -19.76 12.37 -2.21
N THR A 183 -19.71 11.04 -2.08
CA THR A 183 -20.47 10.31 -1.05
C THR A 183 -19.64 9.35 -0.21
N TRP A 184 -18.39 9.08 -0.56
CA TRP A 184 -17.55 8.11 0.16
C TRP A 184 -17.39 8.42 1.65
N GLN A 185 -17.37 9.70 2.03
CA GLN A 185 -17.24 10.16 3.40
C GLN A 185 -18.39 9.69 4.30
N ARG A 186 -19.52 9.25 3.73
CA ARG A 186 -20.62 8.65 4.50
C ARG A 186 -20.22 7.31 5.13
N SER A 187 -19.30 6.58 4.50
CA SER A 187 -18.77 5.29 4.98
C SER A 187 -17.85 5.46 6.19
N LEU A 188 -17.44 6.70 6.53
CA LEU A 188 -16.78 6.99 7.81
C LEU A 188 -17.68 6.71 9.01
N GLN A 189 -19.01 6.66 8.81
CA GLN A 189 -19.94 6.26 9.87
C GLN A 189 -19.66 4.85 10.38
N GLU A 190 -19.19 3.92 9.53
CA GLU A 190 -18.81 2.56 9.95
C GLU A 190 -17.69 2.57 10.98
N LEU A 191 -16.74 3.50 10.86
CA LEU A 191 -15.64 3.66 11.81
C LEU A 191 -16.15 4.28 13.12
N ALA A 192 -17.01 5.28 13.03
CA ALA A 192 -17.64 5.91 14.20
C ALA A 192 -18.47 4.88 15.00
N ASP A 193 -19.25 4.04 14.31
CA ASP A 193 -20.04 2.95 14.90
C ASP A 193 -19.13 1.88 15.53
N ALA A 194 -17.94 1.67 14.99
CA ALA A 194 -16.89 0.80 15.56
C ALA A 194 -16.08 1.45 16.71
N GLY A 195 -16.44 2.68 17.11
CA GLY A 195 -15.89 3.41 18.25
C GLY A 195 -14.61 4.19 17.95
N PHE A 196 -14.25 4.41 16.68
CA PHE A 196 -13.08 5.20 16.32
C PHE A 196 -13.34 6.69 16.47
N HIS A 197 -12.39 7.40 17.09
CA HIS A 197 -12.32 8.86 17.01
C HIS A 197 -11.70 9.28 15.69
N LEU A 198 -12.43 10.03 14.87
CA LEU A 198 -12.02 10.43 13.54
C LEU A 198 -11.29 11.78 13.57
N VAL A 199 -10.05 11.79 13.10
CA VAL A 199 -9.16 12.96 13.16
C VAL A 199 -8.70 13.33 11.75
N SER A 200 -9.11 14.49 11.24
CA SER A 200 -8.64 15.02 9.97
C SER A 200 -7.33 15.76 10.10
N LEU A 201 -6.29 15.35 9.38
CA LEU A 201 -5.03 16.10 9.31
C LEU A 201 -5.14 17.25 8.31
N THR A 202 -4.88 18.48 8.77
CA THR A 202 -4.93 19.70 7.95
C THR A 202 -3.88 20.73 8.40
N PRO A 203 -3.30 21.53 7.51
CA PRO A 203 -2.41 22.63 7.89
C PRO A 203 -3.14 23.88 8.42
N ASP A 204 -4.48 23.84 8.51
CA ASP A 204 -5.32 24.95 8.97
C ASP A 204 -4.84 25.49 10.34
N PRO A 205 -4.49 26.80 10.46
CA PRO A 205 -4.03 27.41 11.70
C PRO A 205 -5.13 27.55 12.77
N ASP A 206 -6.39 27.24 12.45
CA ASP A 206 -7.49 27.18 13.42
C ASP A 206 -7.75 25.74 13.94
N ALA A 207 -7.14 24.71 13.32
CA ALA A 207 -7.23 23.32 13.78
C ALA A 207 -6.45 23.10 15.07
N VAL A 208 -6.90 22.17 15.93
CA VAL A 208 -6.24 21.91 17.22
C VAL A 208 -4.87 21.24 17.02
N HIS A 209 -4.02 21.27 18.04
CA HIS A 209 -2.75 20.54 17.97
C HIS A 209 -3.01 19.03 17.91
N LEU A 210 -2.19 18.33 17.13
CA LEU A 210 -2.30 16.88 16.96
C LEU A 210 -2.25 16.11 18.29
N GLU A 211 -1.42 16.54 19.23
CA GLU A 211 -1.36 15.93 20.57
C GLU A 211 -2.70 16.01 21.31
N ASP A 212 -3.40 17.15 21.24
CA ASP A 212 -4.68 17.36 21.92
C ASP A 212 -5.79 16.53 21.28
N ALA A 213 -5.78 16.40 19.95
CA ALA A 213 -6.74 15.59 19.21
C ALA A 213 -6.63 14.09 19.56
N LEU A 214 -5.44 13.62 19.94
CA LEU A 214 -5.14 12.21 20.18
C LEU A 214 -5.16 11.82 21.66
N ALA A 215 -5.21 12.79 22.57
CA ALA A 215 -5.15 12.56 24.01
C ALA A 215 -6.34 11.73 24.53
N GLY A 216 -6.04 10.65 25.27
CA GLY A 216 -7.03 9.82 25.96
C GLY A 216 -7.97 9.02 25.04
N LYS A 217 -7.62 8.87 23.76
CA LYS A 217 -8.45 8.13 22.78
C LYS A 217 -8.00 6.68 22.70
N GLU A 218 -8.91 5.74 22.96
CA GLU A 218 -8.62 4.32 22.84
C GLU A 218 -8.49 3.88 21.37
N LYS A 219 -9.41 4.34 20.50
CA LYS A 219 -9.40 4.08 19.06
C LYS A 219 -9.35 5.36 18.24
N VAL A 220 -8.47 5.43 17.24
CA VAL A 220 -8.27 6.60 16.39
C VAL A 220 -8.22 6.21 14.92
N ALA A 221 -8.91 6.98 14.08
CA ALA A 221 -8.74 6.96 12.63
C ALA A 221 -8.20 8.31 12.15
N LEU A 222 -7.00 8.29 11.55
CA LEU A 222 -6.34 9.47 11.01
C LEU A 222 -6.71 9.62 9.53
N LEU A 223 -7.34 10.72 9.14
CA LEU A 223 -7.63 11.02 7.74
C LEU A 223 -6.50 11.85 7.13
N VAL A 224 -6.05 11.46 5.94
CA VAL A 224 -4.97 12.11 5.18
C VAL A 224 -5.41 12.32 3.74
N GLY A 225 -5.30 13.55 3.26
CA GLY A 225 -5.74 13.93 1.91
C GLY A 225 -4.62 13.95 0.87
N ALA A 226 -5.00 14.31 -0.35
CA ALA A 226 -4.11 14.41 -1.51
C ALA A 226 -3.07 15.53 -1.38
N GLU A 227 -1.94 15.39 -2.10
CA GLU A 227 -0.96 16.47 -2.22
C GLU A 227 -1.56 17.69 -2.94
N GLY A 228 -1.47 18.87 -2.33
CA GLY A 228 -2.06 20.09 -2.86
C GLY A 228 -3.39 20.42 -2.18
N PRO A 229 -4.54 19.90 -2.66
CA PRO A 229 -5.85 20.28 -2.13
C PRO A 229 -6.14 19.70 -0.74
N GLY A 230 -5.38 18.69 -0.28
CA GLY A 230 -5.60 18.05 1.01
C GLY A 230 -6.90 17.26 1.05
N LEU A 231 -7.49 17.16 2.24
CA LEU A 231 -8.81 16.57 2.43
C LEU A 231 -9.89 17.51 1.89
N THR A 232 -10.95 16.93 1.32
CA THR A 232 -12.14 17.71 0.97
C THR A 232 -12.82 18.23 2.22
N GLU A 233 -13.46 19.40 2.10
CA GLU A 233 -14.30 19.96 3.16
C GLU A 233 -15.45 19.02 3.56
N HIS A 234 -15.88 18.14 2.67
CA HIS A 234 -16.92 17.14 2.98
C HIS A 234 -16.36 16.03 3.86
N ALA A 235 -15.16 15.52 3.56
CA ALA A 235 -14.46 14.54 4.39
C ALA A 235 -14.16 15.12 5.79
N MET A 236 -13.61 16.33 5.85
CA MET A 236 -13.29 16.97 7.14
C MET A 236 -14.51 17.23 8.02
N ARG A 237 -15.68 17.54 7.42
CA ARG A 237 -16.94 17.70 8.17
C ARG A 237 -17.52 16.39 8.70
N ALA A 238 -17.11 15.26 8.14
CA ALA A 238 -17.53 13.94 8.60
C ALA A 238 -16.63 13.38 9.73
N THR A 239 -15.63 14.14 10.17
CA THR A 239 -14.75 13.77 11.29
C THR A 239 -15.08 14.52 12.57
N ASP A 240 -14.61 14.00 13.71
CA ASP A 240 -14.86 14.61 15.01
C ASP A 240 -14.01 15.85 15.26
N VAL A 241 -12.77 15.85 14.75
CA VAL A 241 -11.81 16.93 15.01
C VAL A 241 -10.85 17.12 13.83
N ARG A 242 -10.49 18.38 13.59
CA ARG A 242 -9.40 18.77 12.68
C ARG A 242 -8.14 19.01 13.50
N ALA A 243 -7.04 18.38 13.11
CA ALA A 243 -5.77 18.47 13.80
C ALA A 243 -4.66 18.97 12.87
N ARG A 244 -3.76 19.79 13.41
CA ARG A 244 -2.58 20.29 12.71
C ARG A 244 -1.28 19.82 13.34
N ILE A 245 -0.27 19.70 12.50
CA ILE A 245 1.14 19.67 12.91
C ILE A 245 1.63 21.12 12.85
N PRO A 246 2.15 21.70 13.94
CA PRO A 246 2.66 23.08 13.92
C PRO A 246 3.78 23.25 12.88
N MET A 247 3.66 24.28 12.05
CA MET A 247 4.61 24.61 11.00
C MET A 247 5.39 25.88 11.33
N ALA A 248 6.65 25.92 10.90
CA ALA A 248 7.44 27.15 10.98
C ALA A 248 6.86 28.22 10.03
N PRO A 249 6.99 29.52 10.36
CA PRO A 249 6.53 30.60 9.48
C PRO A 249 7.09 30.46 8.06
N GLY A 250 6.21 30.62 7.06
CA GLY A 250 6.57 30.54 5.64
C GLY A 250 6.60 29.12 5.05
N THR A 251 6.15 28.10 5.80
CA THR A 251 5.96 26.74 5.29
C THR A 251 4.48 26.36 5.35
N ASP A 252 3.88 26.07 4.19
CA ASP A 252 2.43 25.85 4.08
C ASP A 252 2.01 24.42 4.44
N SER A 253 2.85 23.42 4.18
CA SER A 253 2.54 22.01 4.46
C SER A 253 3.79 21.12 4.45
N LEU A 254 3.65 19.90 4.95
CA LEU A 254 4.61 18.80 4.80
C LEU A 254 4.11 17.82 3.72
N ASN A 255 5.03 17.02 3.17
CA ASN A 255 4.67 15.85 2.37
C ASN A 255 3.72 14.93 3.17
N LEU A 256 2.72 14.36 2.50
CA LEU A 256 1.63 13.63 3.16
C LEU A 256 2.12 12.39 3.95
N ALA A 257 3.12 11.66 3.44
CA ALA A 257 3.67 10.50 4.12
C ALA A 257 4.49 10.91 5.36
N THR A 258 5.14 12.08 5.32
CA THR A 258 5.80 12.69 6.47
C THR A 258 4.79 13.13 7.53
N SER A 259 3.72 13.82 7.14
CA SER A 259 2.64 14.22 8.05
C SER A 259 2.02 13.01 8.75
N ALA A 260 1.75 11.95 7.99
CA ALA A 260 1.22 10.70 8.53
C ALA A 260 2.20 10.02 9.49
N ALA A 261 3.50 9.97 9.17
CA ALA A 261 4.51 9.41 10.07
C ALA A 261 4.58 10.15 11.41
N ILE A 262 4.49 11.49 11.39
CA ILE A 262 4.41 12.30 12.62
C ILE A 262 3.15 11.95 13.41
N ALA A 263 2.01 11.80 12.74
CA ALA A 263 0.76 11.41 13.39
C ALA A 263 0.78 10.00 13.97
N PHE A 264 1.43 9.05 13.31
CA PHE A 264 1.59 7.68 13.82
C PHE A 264 2.51 7.65 15.03
N TYR A 265 3.61 8.40 15.00
CA TYR A 265 4.49 8.53 16.15
C TYR A 265 3.77 9.17 17.35
N GLU A 266 3.02 10.25 17.10
CA GLU A 266 2.24 10.92 18.14
C GLU A 266 1.14 10.01 18.70
N ARG A 267 0.55 9.17 17.84
CA ARG A 267 -0.43 8.15 18.27
C ARG A 267 0.20 7.09 19.17
N ASP A 268 1.36 6.54 18.84
CA ASP A 268 2.08 5.62 19.73
C ASP A 268 2.39 6.28 21.08
N ARG A 269 2.83 7.55 21.05
CA ARG A 269 3.07 8.33 22.27
C ARG A 269 1.81 8.48 23.11
N SER A 270 0.67 8.81 22.50
CA SER A 270 -0.58 9.06 23.22
C SER A 270 -1.16 7.81 23.88
N GLN A 271 -0.88 6.62 23.32
CA GLN A 271 -1.29 5.33 23.90
C GLN A 271 -0.50 4.95 25.15
N ARG A 272 0.74 5.41 25.33
CA ARG A 272 1.55 5.10 26.53
C ARG A 272 1.02 5.76 27.81
N GLY A 273 0.13 6.74 27.69
CA GLY A 273 -0.51 7.44 28.81
C GLY A 273 -1.89 6.91 29.21
N ILE A 274 -2.37 5.85 28.54
CA ILE A 274 -3.64 5.16 28.82
C ILE A 274 -3.35 3.90 29.62
#